data_AF-A0A2W4L0Y8-F1
#
_entry.id   AF-A0A2W4L0Y8-F1
#
_cell.length_a   1.000
_cell.length_b   1.000
_cell.length_c   1.000
_cell.angle_alpha   90.00
_cell.angle_beta   90.00
_cell.angle_gamma   90.00
#
_symmetry.space_group_name_H-M   'P 1'
#
loop_
_entity.id
_entity.type
_entity.pdbx_description
1 polymer ?
#
loop_
_entity_poly.entity_id
_entity_poly.type
_entity_poly.pdbx_seq_one_letter_code
_entity_poly.pdbx_strand_id
1 'polypeptide(L)' 'MNAKLLVLALLSGGLAISDAPAVDVQLAQGGACTSSCRAQYNQCRIATKGSPSCDAQFAACMRRCIATRGR' A
#
# COMPACT_ATOMS: atom_id res chain seq x y z
N MET A 1 -9.84 -17.75 38.74
CA MET A 1 -9.84 -16.47 39.49
C MET A 1 -9.34 -15.40 38.53
N ASN A 2 -10.20 -14.44 38.21
CA ASN A 2 -10.05 -13.51 37.09
C ASN A 2 -9.28 -12.26 37.53
N ALA A 3 -8.04 -12.08 37.07
CA ALA A 3 -7.26 -10.87 37.32
C ALA A 3 -7.43 -9.87 36.15
N LYS A 4 -8.62 -9.29 36.03
CA LYS A 4 -8.80 -7.99 35.38
C LYS A 4 -8.52 -6.95 36.45
N LEU A 5 -7.46 -6.15 36.33
CA LEU A 5 -7.41 -4.72 36.68
C LEU A 5 -5.97 -4.20 36.69
N LEU A 6 -5.82 -3.02 36.09
CA LEU A 6 -4.82 -2.00 36.40
C LEU A 6 -3.37 -2.26 35.97
N VAL A 7 -3.06 -1.89 34.72
CA VAL A 7 -1.83 -1.12 34.45
C VAL A 7 -2.18 0.02 33.48
N LEU A 8 -2.81 1.06 34.02
CA LEU A 8 -2.62 2.41 33.49
C LEU A 8 -1.24 2.90 33.95
N ALA A 9 -0.62 3.74 33.11
CA ALA A 9 0.63 4.46 33.31
C ALA A 9 1.89 3.75 32.80
N LEU A 10 2.28 4.09 31.56
CA LEU A 10 3.67 4.43 31.20
C LEU A 10 3.59 5.49 30.08
N LEU A 11 3.21 6.71 30.46
CA LEU A 11 3.68 7.91 29.76
C LEU A 11 5.14 8.10 30.17
N SER A 12 6.07 7.91 29.23
CA SER A 12 7.40 8.56 29.12
C SER A 12 8.40 7.62 28.45
N GLY A 13 8.90 8.02 27.28
CA GLY A 13 10.22 7.62 26.79
C GLY A 13 10.26 6.35 25.96
N GLY A 14 10.41 6.54 24.64
CA GLY A 14 10.97 5.51 23.76
C GLY A 14 10.09 5.08 22.60
N LEU A 15 9.74 6.00 21.69
CA LEU A 15 9.71 5.57 20.29
C LEU A 15 11.14 5.68 19.79
N ALA A 16 11.86 4.56 19.84
CA ALA A 16 12.94 4.31 18.91
C ALA A 16 12.33 4.42 17.50
N ILE A 17 12.42 5.61 16.92
CA ILE A 17 12.28 5.78 15.48
C ILE A 17 13.50 5.08 14.88
N SER A 18 13.33 3.80 14.58
CA SER A 18 14.17 3.11 13.63
C SER A 18 14.04 3.88 12.33
N ASP A 19 14.99 4.77 12.09
CA ASP A 19 15.26 5.43 10.82
C ASP A 19 15.68 4.33 9.84
N ALA A 20 14.71 3.55 9.39
CA ALA A 20 14.85 2.75 8.19
C ALA A 20 14.85 3.77 7.03
N PRO A 21 15.82 3.69 6.10
CA PRO A 21 15.89 4.65 5.01
C PRO A 21 14.58 4.55 4.20
N ALA A 22 13.73 5.56 4.34
CA ALA A 22 12.46 5.70 3.61
C ALA A 22 12.64 5.67 2.08
N VAL A 23 13.89 5.75 1.62
CA VAL A 23 14.30 5.74 0.22
C VAL A 23 14.02 4.41 -0.49
N ASP A 24 14.21 3.27 0.21
CA ASP A 24 13.99 1.94 -0.40
C ASP A 24 12.50 1.56 -0.42
N VAL A 25 11.79 1.97 0.63
CA VAL A 25 10.35 1.73 0.78
C VAL A 25 9.55 2.46 -0.29
N GLN A 26 9.91 3.70 -0.65
CA GLN A 26 9.18 4.48 -1.68
C GLN A 26 9.33 3.86 -3.10
N LEU A 27 10.53 3.34 -3.42
CA LEU A 27 10.78 2.69 -4.71
C LEU A 27 10.10 1.32 -4.76
N ALA A 28 10.22 0.53 -3.69
CA ALA A 28 9.54 -0.76 -3.52
C ALA A 28 8.02 -0.61 -3.53
N GLN A 29 7.46 0.42 -2.87
CA GLN A 29 6.03 0.72 -2.88
C GLN A 29 5.53 1.08 -4.28
N GLY A 30 6.28 1.88 -5.04
CA GLY A 30 5.84 2.19 -6.40
C GLY A 30 6.02 1.02 -7.37
N GLY A 31 7.01 0.14 -7.16
CA GLY A 31 7.12 -1.14 -7.90
C GLY A 31 5.97 -2.09 -7.57
N ALA A 32 5.63 -2.23 -6.29
CA ALA A 32 4.50 -3.00 -5.81
C ALA A 32 3.16 -2.44 -6.33
N CYS A 33 3.01 -1.12 -6.38
CA CYS A 33 1.81 -0.47 -6.89
C CYS A 33 1.60 -0.75 -8.39
N THR A 34 2.65 -0.59 -9.21
CA THR A 34 2.58 -0.95 -10.64
C THR A 34 2.27 -2.43 -10.85
N SER A 35 2.89 -3.32 -10.05
CA SER A 35 2.65 -4.76 -10.13
C SER A 35 1.19 -5.12 -9.78
N SER A 36 0.65 -4.51 -8.73
CA SER A 36 -0.77 -4.66 -8.32
C SER A 36 -1.74 -4.16 -9.40
N CYS A 37 -1.49 -2.98 -9.98
CA CYS A 37 -2.31 -2.47 -11.08
C CYS A 37 -2.31 -3.42 -12.29
N ARG A 38 -1.15 -3.98 -12.63
CA ARG A 38 -1.01 -4.92 -13.75
C ARG A 38 -1.73 -6.23 -13.48
N ALA A 39 -1.66 -6.74 -12.26
CA ALA A 39 -2.40 -7.93 -11.84
C ALA A 39 -3.92 -7.72 -11.99
N GLN A 40 -4.44 -6.60 -11.48
CA GLN A 40 -5.87 -6.24 -11.62
C GLN A 40 -6.29 -6.08 -13.08
N TYR A 41 -5.44 -5.44 -13.90
CA TYR A 41 -5.68 -5.32 -15.34
C TYR A 41 -5.81 -6.69 -16.03
N ASN A 42 -4.87 -7.60 -15.76
CA ASN A 42 -4.90 -8.95 -16.33
C ASN A 42 -6.14 -9.71 -15.89
N GLN A 43 -6.50 -9.65 -14.61
CA GLN A 43 -7.72 -10.28 -14.07
C GLN A 43 -8.98 -9.70 -14.73
N CYS A 44 -9.04 -8.38 -14.90
CA CYS A 44 -10.14 -7.72 -15.61
C CYS A 44 -10.25 -8.22 -17.06
N ARG A 45 -9.13 -8.33 -17.79
CA ARG A 45 -9.13 -8.83 -19.17
C ARG A 45 -9.58 -10.28 -19.26
N ILE A 46 -9.18 -11.12 -18.31
CA ILE A 46 -9.61 -12.53 -18.26
C ILE A 46 -11.13 -12.59 -18.03
N ALA A 47 -11.64 -11.87 -17.03
CA ALA A 47 -13.06 -11.88 -16.66
C ALA A 47 -13.97 -11.28 -17.74
N THR A 48 -13.51 -10.24 -18.42
CA THR A 48 -14.31 -9.46 -19.39
C THR A 48 -14.00 -9.77 -20.86
N LYS A 49 -13.13 -10.76 -21.11
CA LYS A 49 -12.62 -11.08 -22.46
C LYS A 49 -11.99 -9.89 -23.17
N GLY A 50 -11.24 -9.08 -22.43
CA GLY A 50 -10.49 -7.94 -22.98
C GLY A 50 -11.32 -6.67 -23.19
N SER A 51 -12.32 -6.41 -22.33
CA SER A 51 -13.08 -5.16 -22.39
C SER A 51 -12.17 -3.93 -22.26
N PRO A 52 -12.41 -2.85 -23.04
CA PRO A 52 -11.63 -1.61 -22.96
C PRO A 52 -11.78 -0.90 -21.60
N SER A 53 -12.80 -1.26 -20.80
CA SER A 53 -12.94 -0.78 -19.43
C SER A 53 -11.75 -1.15 -18.53
N CYS A 54 -11.01 -2.22 -18.85
CA CYS A 54 -9.82 -2.62 -18.11
C CYS A 54 -8.66 -1.62 -18.29
N ASP A 55 -8.49 -1.04 -19.49
CA ASP A 55 -7.44 -0.05 -19.75
C ASP A 55 -7.72 1.26 -19.00
N ALA A 56 -8.99 1.69 -18.92
CA ALA A 56 -9.39 2.84 -18.13
C ALA A 56 -9.12 2.63 -16.62
N GLN A 57 -9.42 1.43 -16.11
CA GLN A 57 -9.13 1.07 -14.71
C GLN A 57 -7.61 1.01 -14.44
N PHE A 58 -6.83 0.44 -15.36
CA PHE A 58 -5.38 0.38 -15.24
C PHE A 58 -4.75 1.78 -15.24
N ALA A 59 -5.18 2.66 -16.15
CA ALA A 59 -4.73 4.04 -16.19
C ALA A 59 -5.09 4.81 -14.90
N ALA A 60 -6.30 4.61 -14.36
CA ALA A 60 -6.69 5.17 -13.07
C ALA A 60 -5.82 4.66 -11.91
N CYS A 61 -5.51 3.37 -11.90
CA CYS A 61 -4.63 2.76 -10.90
C CYS A 61 -3.21 3.33 -10.98
N MET A 62 -2.63 3.42 -12.17
CA MET A 62 -1.29 3.97 -12.39
C MET A 62 -1.20 5.45 -11.98
N ARG A 63 -2.22 6.26 -12.28
CA ARG A 63 -2.27 7.66 -11.82
C ARG A 63 -2.18 7.78 -10.31
N ARG A 64 -2.86 6.91 -9.57
CA ARG A 64 -2.79 6.86 -8.10
C ARG A 64 -1.41 6.43 -7.61
N CYS A 65 -0.80 5.42 -8.25
CA CYS A 65 0.56 4.97 -7.91
C CYS A 65 1.62 6.06 -8.07
N ILE A 66 1.51 6.86 -9.13
CA ILE A 66 2.45 7.96 -9.40
C ILE A 66 2.21 9.11 -8.41
N ALA A 67 0.95 9.42 -8.09
CA ALA A 67 0.60 10.46 -7.13
C ALA A 67 1.10 10.16 -5.71
N THR A 68 1.16 8.89 -5.29
CA THR A 68 1.72 8.49 -3.98
C THR A 68 3.24 8.50 -3.93
N ARG A 69 3.94 8.52 -5.08
CA ARG A 69 5.42 8.52 -5.13
C ARG A 69 6.04 9.91 -4.94
N GLY A 70 5.26 10.97 -5.18
CA GLY A 70 5.72 12.36 -5.12
C GLY A 70 5.40 13.09 -3.82
N ARG A 71 4.98 12.38 -2.76
CA ARG A 71 4.62 12.95 -1.46
C ARG A 71 5.56 12.45 -0.37
#